data_AF-A0A943XY81-F1
#
_entry.id   AF-A0A943XY81-F1
#
_cell.length_a   1.000
_cell.length_b   1.000
_cell.length_c   1.000
_cell.angle_alpha   90.00
_cell.angle_beta   90.00
_cell.angle_gamma   90.00
#
_symmetry.space_group_name_H-M   'P 1'
#
loop_
_entity.id
_entity.type
_entity.pdbx_description
1 polymer ?
#
loop_
_entity_poly.entity_id
_entity_poly.type
_entity_poly.pdbx_seq_one_letter_code
_entity_poly.pdbx_strand_id
1 'polypeptide(L)' 'MKENKYDDQVFFEKYAQMARSKNGLGGAGEWSELKKLLP' A
#
# COMPACT_ATOMS: atom_id res chain seq x y z
N MET A 1 23.18 10.48 2.09
CA MET A 1 21.77 10.17 2.42
C MET A 1 21.50 8.73 2.00
N LYS A 2 20.70 7.96 2.75
CA LYS A 2 20.27 6.64 2.26
C LYS A 2 19.32 6.85 1.09
N GLU A 3 19.59 6.21 -0.05
CA GLU A 3 18.67 6.22 -1.18
C GLU A 3 17.32 5.64 -0.78
N ASN A 4 16.25 6.30 -1.19
CA ASN A 4 14.91 5.83 -0.95
C ASN A 4 14.57 4.80 -2.04
N LYS A 5 14.18 3.59 -1.63
CA LYS A 5 13.77 2.52 -2.55
C LYS A 5 12.59 2.89 -3.46
N TYR A 6 11.81 3.92 -3.11
CA TYR A 6 10.71 4.42 -3.93
C TYR A 6 11.17 5.36 -5.05
N ASP A 7 12.43 5.78 -5.06
CA ASP A 7 13.03 6.56 -6.16
C ASP A 7 13.42 5.66 -7.34
N ASP A 8 13.55 4.34 -7.11
CA ASP A 8 13.69 3.35 -8.17
C ASP A 8 12.34 3.19 -8.91
N GLN A 9 12.32 3.63 -10.16
CA GLN A 9 11.11 3.65 -10.98
C GLN A 9 10.50 2.26 -11.18
N VAL A 10 11.32 1.23 -11.39
CA VAL A 10 10.85 -0.14 -11.64
C VAL A 10 10.20 -0.73 -10.38
N PHE A 11 10.80 -0.47 -9.22
CA PHE A 11 10.24 -0.85 -7.93
C PHE A 11 8.92 -0.11 -7.68
N PHE A 12 8.92 1.21 -7.88
CA PHE A 12 7.74 2.04 -7.64
C PHE A 12 6.57 1.62 -8.53
N GLU A 13 6.80 1.37 -9.82
CA GLU A 13 5.76 0.94 -10.75
C GLU A 13 5.10 -0.36 -10.28
N LYS A 14 5.89 -1.37 -9.88
CA LYS A 14 5.37 -2.63 -9.33
C LYS A 14 4.62 -2.41 -8.02
N TYR A 15 5.18 -1.61 -7.13
CA TYR A 15 4.57 -1.29 -5.83
C TYR A 15 3.23 -0.55 -6.00
N ALA A 16 3.14 0.37 -6.97
CA ALA A 16 1.93 1.12 -7.30
C ALA A 16 0.81 0.20 -7.82
N GLN A 17 1.13 -0.97 -8.38
CA GLN A 17 0.13 -1.93 -8.84
C GLN A 17 -0.54 -2.75 -7.73
N MET A 18 0.00 -2.74 -6.51
CA MET A 18 -0.55 -3.50 -5.40
C MET A 18 -1.98 -3.05 -5.07
N ALA A 19 -2.84 -4.00 -4.68
CA ALA A 19 -4.25 -3.71 -4.37
C ALA A 19 -4.40 -2.63 -3.29
N ARG A 20 -3.54 -2.66 -2.25
CA ARG A 20 -3.50 -1.63 -1.21
C ARG A 20 -3.08 -0.25 -1.74
N SER A 21 -2.17 -0.20 -2.72
CA SER A 21 -1.74 1.05 -3.35
C SER A 21 -2.84 1.67 -4.21
N LYS A 22 -3.62 0.84 -4.91
CA LYS A 22 -4.72 1.28 -5.78
C LYS A 22 -6.00 1.63 -5.03
N ASN A 23 -6.38 0.78 -4.08
CA ASN A 23 -7.69 0.83 -3.43
C ASN A 23 -7.62 1.35 -1.98
N GLY A 24 -6.43 1.79 -1.55
CA GLY A 24 -6.19 2.28 -0.19
C GLY A 24 -6.48 1.21 0.87
N LEU A 25 -7.15 1.62 1.95
CA LEU A 25 -7.59 0.72 3.01
C LEU A 25 -8.50 -0.39 2.47
N GLY A 26 -9.36 -0.10 1.49
CA GLY A 26 -10.22 -1.12 0.85
C GLY A 26 -9.45 -2.26 0.16
N GLY A 27 -8.19 -2.03 -0.21
CA GLY A 27 -7.30 -3.05 -0.79
C GLY A 27 -6.37 -3.74 0.21
N ALA A 28 -6.46 -3.40 1.50
CA ALA A 28 -5.69 -4.07 2.55
C ALA A 28 -6.48 -5.27 3.08
N GLY A 29 -5.87 -6.46 3.09
CA GLY A 29 -6.54 -7.69 3.53
C GLY A 29 -7.11 -7.60 4.96
N GLU A 30 -6.39 -6.94 5.86
CA GLU A 30 -6.78 -6.75 7.27
C GLU A 30 -7.83 -5.65 7.47
N TRP A 31 -8.18 -4.88 6.43
CA TRP A 31 -9.06 -3.73 6.60
C TRP A 31 -10.46 -4.10 7.07
N SER A 32 -11.00 -5.23 6.59
CA SER A 32 -12.33 -5.68 7.02
C SER A 32 -12.37 -5.96 8.53
N GLU A 33 -11.29 -6.49 9.10
CA GLU A 33 -11.19 -6.74 10.54
C GLU A 33 -10.94 -5.44 11.30
N LEU A 34 -9.98 -4.62 10.87
CA LEU A 34 -9.69 -3.34 11.51
C LEU A 34 -10.92 -2.42 11.54
N LYS A 35 -11.70 -2.38 10.45
CA LYS A 35 -12.91 -1.55 10.36
C LYS A 35 -13.95 -1.88 11.43
N LYS A 36 -14.04 -3.14 11.90
CA LYS A 36 -14.96 -3.54 12.96
C LYS A 36 -14.57 -2.97 14.34
N LEU A 37 -13.31 -2.57 14.50
CA LEU A 37 -12.74 -2.07 15.76
C LEU A 37 -12.74 -0.55 15.85
N LEU A 38 -13.03 0.14 14.74
CA LEU A 38 -13.07 1.60 14.68
C LEU A 38 -14.46 2.09 15.14
N PRO A 39 -14.53 3.20 15.90
CA PRO A 39 -15.78 3.78 16.38
C PRO A 39 -16.68 4.31 15.26
#